data_AF-A0A843CI06-F1
#
_entry.id   AF-A0A843CI06-F1
#
_cell.length_a   1.000
_cell.length_b   1.000
_cell.length_c   1.000
_cell.angle_alpha   90.00
_cell.angle_beta   90.00
_cell.angle_gamma   90.00
#
_symmetry.space_group_name_H-M   'P 1'
#
loop_
_entity.id
_entity.type
_entity.pdbx_description
1 polymer ?
#
loop_
_entity_poly.entity_id
_entity_poly.type
_entity_poly.pdbx_seq_one_letter_code
_entity_poly.pdbx_strand_id
1 'polypeptide(L)'
;MPIKPGDFLLVNFTLKVKESGQTVDTTYDAVAKDSHIHREDSSYGPRFIILGEGWLPKGLEDSLVGVDVGKQKTIELPPEKGYGARDPTKMRLVPLRRFREKQIDPVPGAEVDLDGRPAVVRAVGAGRVQVDYNHPLAGRTLIYDVSVEKVLEDENEKILNVISKRIPEVDKTKFGVNKSGDELMIDVPEEAF
;
A
#
# COMPACT_ATOMS: atom_id res chain seq x y z
N MET A 1 -12.75 6.06 22.05
CA MET A 1 -12.49 4.66 22.42
C MET A 1 -11.10 4.31 21.90
N PRO A 2 -10.24 3.65 22.68
CA PRO A 2 -8.92 3.22 22.18
C PRO A 2 -9.10 2.17 21.09
N ILE A 3 -8.29 2.27 20.04
CA ILE A 3 -8.34 1.37 18.88
C ILE A 3 -7.87 -0.05 19.28
N LYS A 4 -8.53 -1.08 18.75
CA LYS A 4 -8.22 -2.49 19.00
C LYS A 4 -8.22 -3.34 17.72
N PRO A 5 -7.57 -4.52 17.72
CA PRO A 5 -7.63 -5.45 16.59
C PRO A 5 -9.08 -5.80 16.21
N GLY A 6 -9.35 -5.90 14.91
CA GLY A 6 -10.69 -6.09 14.33
C GLY A 6 -11.49 -4.81 14.10
N ASP A 7 -11.00 -3.66 14.58
CA ASP A 7 -11.66 -2.37 14.27
C ASP A 7 -11.49 -2.01 12.79
N PHE A 8 -12.56 -1.42 12.24
CA PHE A 8 -12.63 -0.93 10.87
C PHE A 8 -12.22 0.55 10.89
N LEU A 9 -11.12 0.91 10.25
CA LEU A 9 -10.49 2.22 10.39
C LEU A 9 -10.41 2.94 9.06
N LEU A 10 -10.60 4.26 9.11
CA LEU A 10 -10.15 5.20 8.09
C LEU A 10 -8.86 5.86 8.57
N VAL A 11 -7.76 5.61 7.87
CA VAL A 11 -6.41 6.01 8.30
C VAL A 11 -5.79 6.93 7.27
N ASN A 12 -5.31 8.08 7.72
CA ASN A 12 -4.45 8.94 6.92
C ASN A 12 -3.00 8.71 7.26
N PHE A 13 -2.12 8.75 6.26
CA PHE A 13 -0.70 8.67 6.52
C PHE A 13 0.15 9.36 5.45
N THR A 14 1.38 9.68 5.82
CA THR A 14 2.48 9.94 4.89
C THR A 14 3.64 9.01 5.24
N LEU A 15 4.16 8.32 4.23
CA LEU A 15 5.26 7.38 4.34
C LEU A 15 6.52 7.99 3.75
N LYS A 16 7.60 8.02 4.54
CA LYS A 16 8.92 8.51 4.12
C LYS A 16 9.99 7.46 4.36
N VAL A 17 11.05 7.50 3.56
CA VAL A 17 12.29 6.74 3.82
C VAL A 17 13.13 7.56 4.80
N LYS A 18 13.50 6.97 5.94
CA LYS A 18 14.22 7.68 7.01
C LYS A 18 15.54 8.27 6.53
N GLU A 19 16.28 7.52 5.73
CA GLU A 19 17.64 7.87 5.33
C GLU A 19 17.68 9.01 4.32
N SER A 20 16.70 9.10 3.42
CA SER A 20 16.65 10.14 2.37
C SER A 20 15.63 11.25 2.65
N GLY A 21 14.71 11.06 3.59
CA GLY A 21 13.56 11.94 3.81
C GLY A 21 12.52 11.89 2.68
N GLN A 22 12.73 11.09 1.64
CA GLN A 22 11.87 11.00 0.47
C GLN A 22 10.51 10.43 0.83
N THR A 23 9.43 11.14 0.47
CA THR A 23 8.06 10.62 0.52
C THR A 23 7.86 9.54 -0.54
N VAL A 24 7.27 8.41 -0.14
CA VAL A 24 7.04 7.26 -1.03
C VAL A 24 5.56 6.95 -1.22
N ASP A 25 4.73 7.18 -0.21
CA ASP A 25 3.27 6.99 -0.30
C ASP A 25 2.59 8.00 0.64
N THR A 26 1.37 8.41 0.31
CA THR A 26 0.59 9.32 1.15
C THR A 26 -0.89 9.23 0.80
N THR A 27 -1.75 9.43 1.79
CA THR A 27 -3.19 9.61 1.59
C THR A 27 -3.57 11.06 1.26
N TYR A 28 -2.63 12.00 1.37
CA TYR A 28 -2.91 13.42 1.18
C TYR A 28 -2.55 13.87 -0.24
N ASP A 29 -3.56 14.30 -1.01
CA ASP A 29 -3.42 14.79 -2.39
C ASP A 29 -2.35 15.89 -2.52
N ALA A 30 -2.39 16.90 -1.64
CA ALA A 30 -1.45 18.01 -1.66
C ALA A 30 0.00 17.55 -1.43
N VAL A 31 0.22 16.59 -0.53
CA VAL A 31 1.55 16.02 -0.25
C VAL A 31 2.03 15.19 -1.43
N ALA A 32 1.13 14.44 -2.08
CA ALA A 32 1.48 13.65 -3.25
C ALA A 32 1.94 14.53 -4.41
N LYS A 33 1.26 15.66 -4.63
CA LYS A 33 1.63 16.67 -5.65
C LYS A 33 2.97 17.31 -5.34
N ASP A 34 3.16 17.79 -4.12
CA ASP A 34 4.42 18.43 -3.68
C ASP A 34 5.62 17.46 -3.76
N SER A 35 5.39 16.20 -3.39
CA SER A 35 6.42 15.15 -3.44
C SER A 35 6.61 14.52 -4.83
N HIS A 36 5.90 14.99 -5.85
CA HIS A 36 5.95 14.48 -7.23
C HIS A 36 5.67 12.97 -7.35
N ILE A 37 4.83 12.43 -6.45
CA ILE A 37 4.36 11.04 -6.45
C ILE A 37 2.86 10.94 -6.78
N HIS A 38 2.23 12.05 -7.16
CA HIS A 38 0.83 12.10 -7.50
C HIS A 38 0.52 11.29 -8.76
N ARG A 39 -0.46 10.39 -8.64
CA ARG A 39 -1.05 9.57 -9.70
C ARG A 39 -2.46 10.06 -10.03
N GLU A 40 -2.76 10.26 -11.32
CA GLU A 40 -4.04 10.80 -11.80
C GLU A 40 -5.21 9.82 -11.64
N ASP A 41 -4.92 8.52 -11.70
CA ASP A 41 -5.86 7.41 -11.55
C ASP A 41 -6.08 7.00 -10.08
N SER A 42 -5.47 7.70 -9.13
CA SER A 42 -5.56 7.39 -7.71
C SER A 42 -6.52 8.33 -6.98
N SER A 43 -7.35 7.76 -6.11
CA SER A 43 -8.15 8.52 -5.15
C SER A 43 -7.34 8.80 -3.89
N TYR A 44 -7.21 10.07 -3.53
CA TYR A 44 -6.60 10.50 -2.26
C TYR A 44 -7.66 10.71 -1.20
N GLY A 45 -7.31 10.39 0.04
CA GLY A 45 -8.18 10.41 1.19
C GLY A 45 -7.89 9.26 2.14
N PRO A 46 -8.66 9.18 3.24
CA PRO A 46 -8.41 8.20 4.29
C PRO A 46 -8.48 6.78 3.74
N ARG A 47 -7.41 6.01 3.97
CA ARG A 47 -7.32 4.62 3.52
C ARG A 47 -8.09 3.73 4.48
N PHE A 48 -9.03 2.96 3.93
CA PHE A 48 -9.78 1.97 4.69
C PHE A 48 -8.93 0.73 5.02
N ILE A 49 -8.89 0.37 6.30
CA ILE A 49 -8.28 -0.85 6.81
C ILE A 49 -9.11 -1.58 7.87
N ILE A 50 -8.87 -2.87 8.03
CA ILE A 50 -9.27 -3.63 9.22
C ILE A 50 -8.00 -3.92 10.01
N LEU A 51 -7.94 -3.45 11.26
CA LEU A 51 -6.71 -3.56 12.03
C LEU A 51 -6.41 -5.01 12.41
N GLY A 52 -5.23 -5.51 12.03
CA GLY A 52 -4.79 -6.89 12.31
C GLY A 52 -5.00 -7.87 11.15
N GLU A 53 -5.61 -7.44 10.04
CA GLU A 53 -5.80 -8.26 8.83
C GLU A 53 -4.58 -8.23 7.88
N GLY A 54 -3.49 -7.55 8.27
CA GLY A 54 -2.24 -7.53 7.50
C GLY A 54 -2.34 -6.69 6.22
N TRP A 55 -3.19 -5.67 6.21
CA TRP A 55 -3.32 -4.75 5.08
C TRP A 55 -2.30 -3.60 5.14
N LEU A 56 -1.69 -3.39 6.31
CA LEU A 56 -0.52 -2.56 6.51
C LEU A 56 0.64 -3.40 7.06
N PRO A 57 1.88 -2.89 6.99
CA PRO A 57 3.01 -3.56 7.62
C PRO A 57 2.73 -3.83 9.11
N LYS A 58 3.06 -5.04 9.57
CA LYS A 58 2.70 -5.50 10.91
C LYS A 58 3.09 -4.52 12.02
N GLY A 59 4.31 -3.97 11.98
CA GLY A 59 4.73 -3.03 13.03
C GLY A 59 4.00 -1.69 13.00
N LEU A 60 3.39 -1.31 11.86
CA LEU A 60 2.48 -0.18 11.79
C LEU A 60 1.14 -0.52 12.44
N GLU A 61 0.53 -1.67 12.12
CA GLU A 61 -0.71 -2.13 12.74
C GLU A 61 -0.56 -2.25 14.27
N ASP A 62 0.50 -2.91 14.75
CA ASP A 62 0.81 -3.05 16.17
C ASP A 62 0.92 -1.68 16.87
N SER A 63 1.45 -0.67 16.17
CA SER A 63 1.64 0.67 16.72
C SER A 63 0.37 1.52 16.77
N LEU A 64 -0.70 1.12 16.06
CA LEU A 64 -2.00 1.78 16.08
C LEU A 64 -2.90 1.28 17.22
N VAL A 65 -2.62 0.11 17.79
CA VAL A 65 -3.36 -0.43 18.93
C VAL A 65 -3.24 0.53 20.13
N GLY A 66 -4.38 0.85 20.73
CA GLY A 66 -4.48 1.75 21.88
C GLY A 66 -4.33 3.25 21.56
N VAL A 67 -4.17 3.61 20.29
CA VAL A 67 -4.15 5.03 19.87
C VAL A 67 -5.58 5.59 19.91
N ASP A 68 -5.71 6.86 20.28
CA ASP A 68 -6.99 7.57 20.23
C ASP A 68 -7.25 8.12 18.82
N VAL A 69 -8.51 8.05 18.40
CA VAL A 69 -8.98 8.66 17.14
C VAL A 69 -8.66 10.15 17.11
N GLY A 70 -8.23 10.64 15.95
CA GLY A 70 -7.84 12.02 15.69
C GLY A 70 -6.41 12.38 16.11
N LYS A 71 -5.71 11.51 16.87
CA LYS A 71 -4.31 11.78 17.23
C LYS A 71 -3.37 11.40 16.10
N GLN A 72 -2.44 12.31 15.81
CA GLN A 72 -1.32 12.04 14.92
C GLN A 72 -0.18 11.37 15.71
N LYS A 73 0.48 10.39 15.07
CA LYS A 73 1.62 9.67 15.62
C LYS A 73 2.66 9.47 14.53
N THR A 74 3.91 9.76 14.83
CA THR A 74 5.04 9.40 13.98
C THR A 74 5.60 8.07 14.45
N ILE A 75 5.70 7.11 13.54
CA ILE A 75 6.14 5.74 13.81
C ILE A 75 7.37 5.46 12.96
N GLU A 76 8.47 5.13 13.62
CA GLU A 76 9.65 4.60 12.95
C GLU A 76 9.54 3.08 12.82
N LEU A 77 9.65 2.60 11.59
CA LEU A 77 9.48 1.21 11.23
C LEU A 77 10.78 0.67 10.63
N PRO A 78 11.61 -0.06 11.42
CA PRO A 78 12.80 -0.70 10.90
C PRO A 78 12.42 -1.83 9.92
N PRO A 79 13.35 -2.29 9.07
CA PRO A 79 13.09 -3.28 8.03
C PRO A 79 12.34 -4.52 8.54
N GLU A 80 12.70 -5.03 9.72
CA GLU A 80 12.13 -6.25 10.32
C GLU A 80 10.65 -6.10 10.68
N LYS A 81 10.19 -4.86 10.91
CA LYS A 81 8.80 -4.53 11.21
C LYS A 81 8.02 -4.00 10.00
N GLY A 82 8.74 -3.66 8.92
CA GLY A 82 8.21 -3.16 7.66
C GLY A 82 8.18 -4.23 6.58
N TYR A 83 8.98 -4.02 5.52
CA TYR A 83 9.01 -4.88 4.33
C TYR A 83 10.10 -5.96 4.36
N GLY A 84 10.67 -6.21 5.54
CA GLY A 84 11.74 -7.18 5.76
C GLY A 84 13.12 -6.67 5.38
N ALA A 85 14.13 -7.44 5.79
CA ALA A 85 15.49 -7.25 5.34
C ALA A 85 15.61 -7.56 3.84
N ARG A 86 16.52 -6.85 3.16
CA ARG A 86 16.79 -7.09 1.75
C ARG A 86 17.55 -8.40 1.59
N ASP A 87 16.98 -9.34 0.85
CA ASP A 87 17.53 -10.67 0.65
C ASP A 87 18.55 -10.65 -0.52
N PRO A 88 19.85 -10.93 -0.26
CA PRO A 88 20.87 -10.96 -1.31
C PRO A 88 20.62 -12.04 -2.37
N THR A 89 19.92 -13.11 -2.01
CA THR A 89 19.60 -14.21 -2.94
C THR A 89 18.50 -13.83 -3.95
N LYS A 90 17.76 -12.74 -3.69
CA LYS A 90 16.81 -12.13 -4.62
C LYS A 90 17.45 -11.10 -5.55
N MET A 91 18.75 -10.83 -5.42
CA MET A 91 19.51 -10.11 -6.44
C MET A 91 20.06 -11.10 -7.46
N ARG A 92 19.76 -10.87 -8.73
CA ARG A 92 20.14 -11.79 -9.82
C ARG A 92 20.80 -11.04 -10.97
N LEU A 93 21.72 -11.73 -11.64
CA LEU A 93 22.29 -11.28 -12.90
C LEU A 93 21.53 -11.93 -14.05
N VAL A 94 20.92 -11.10 -14.87
CA VAL A 94 20.14 -11.52 -16.04
C VAL A 94 20.86 -11.06 -17.31
N PRO A 95 20.99 -11.89 -18.35
CA PRO A 95 21.60 -11.46 -19.61
C PRO A 95 20.84 -10.29 -20.24
N LEU A 96 21.56 -9.27 -20.73
CA LEU A 96 20.95 -8.10 -21.38
C LEU A 96 20.07 -8.49 -22.57
N ARG A 97 20.40 -9.58 -23.26
CA ARG A 97 19.61 -10.11 -24.39
C ARG A 97 18.15 -10.38 -24.02
N ARG A 98 17.87 -10.86 -22.80
CA ARG A 98 16.50 -11.17 -22.34
C ARG A 98 15.62 -9.92 -22.23
N PHE A 99 16.21 -8.78 -21.89
CA PHE A 99 15.50 -7.50 -21.86
C PHE A 99 15.19 -7.04 -23.28
N ARG A 100 16.16 -7.14 -24.19
CA ARG A 100 15.98 -6.80 -25.62
C ARG A 100 14.93 -7.67 -26.30
N GLU A 101 14.90 -8.97 -26.01
CA GLU A 101 13.87 -9.92 -26.50
C GLU A 101 12.46 -9.48 -26.08
N LYS A 102 12.34 -8.83 -24.92
CA LYS A 102 11.08 -8.25 -24.40
C LYS A 102 10.90 -6.76 -24.74
N GLN A 103 11.78 -6.18 -25.56
CA GLN A 103 11.78 -4.75 -25.91
C GLN A 103 11.86 -3.81 -24.69
N ILE A 104 12.48 -4.27 -23.61
CA ILE A 104 12.73 -3.48 -22.41
C ILE A 104 14.12 -2.85 -22.53
N ASP A 105 14.22 -1.54 -22.31
CA ASP A 105 15.50 -0.85 -22.12
C ASP A 105 15.81 -0.73 -20.62
N PRO A 106 16.69 -1.59 -20.05
CA PRO A 106 16.96 -1.57 -18.64
C PRO A 106 17.81 -0.36 -18.27
N VAL A 107 17.30 0.50 -17.38
CA VAL A 107 18.05 1.61 -16.79
C VAL A 107 18.07 1.48 -15.27
N PRO A 108 19.18 1.81 -14.57
CA PRO A 108 19.22 1.78 -13.11
C PRO A 108 18.05 2.56 -12.48
N GLY A 109 17.36 1.92 -11.55
CA GLY A 109 16.16 2.44 -10.91
C GLY A 109 14.84 2.07 -11.59
N ALA A 110 14.85 1.59 -12.83
CA ALA A 110 13.62 1.17 -13.51
C ALA A 110 13.00 -0.07 -12.86
N GLU A 111 11.67 -0.04 -12.72
CA GLU A 111 10.86 -1.20 -12.41
C GLU A 111 10.55 -1.95 -13.72
N VAL A 112 10.80 -3.25 -13.73
CA VAL A 112 10.62 -4.13 -14.89
C VAL A 112 9.87 -5.38 -14.48
N ASP A 113 9.03 -5.89 -15.37
CA ASP A 113 8.42 -7.22 -15.21
C ASP A 113 9.21 -8.25 -16.04
N LEU A 114 9.80 -9.23 -15.34
CA LEU A 114 10.47 -10.35 -15.95
C LEU A 114 9.69 -11.64 -15.70
N ASP A 115 8.76 -11.95 -16.61
CA ASP A 115 7.95 -13.17 -16.63
C ASP A 115 6.99 -13.29 -15.44
N GLY A 116 6.22 -12.22 -15.20
CA GLY A 116 5.27 -12.09 -14.10
C GLY A 116 5.96 -11.83 -12.76
N ARG A 117 7.22 -11.39 -12.78
CA ARG A 117 7.99 -11.09 -11.57
C ARG A 117 8.51 -9.67 -11.63
N PRO A 118 7.93 -8.74 -10.86
CA PRO A 118 8.44 -7.38 -10.78
C PRO A 118 9.84 -7.37 -10.16
N ALA A 119 10.71 -6.55 -10.71
CA ALA A 119 12.07 -6.37 -10.24
C ALA A 119 12.54 -4.92 -10.48
N VAL A 120 13.52 -4.48 -9.70
CA VAL A 120 14.18 -3.18 -9.90
C VAL A 120 15.55 -3.40 -10.54
N VAL A 121 15.83 -2.71 -11.63
CA VAL A 121 17.17 -2.68 -12.24
C VAL A 121 18.12 -1.92 -11.33
N ARG A 122 19.23 -2.55 -10.93
CA ARG A 122 20.25 -1.95 -10.05
C ARG A 122 21.48 -1.47 -10.80
N ALA A 123 21.91 -2.23 -11.79
CA ALA A 123 23.07 -1.89 -12.61
C ALA A 123 22.98 -2.58 -13.97
N VAL A 124 23.56 -1.94 -14.98
CA VAL A 124 23.69 -2.50 -16.33
C VAL A 124 25.15 -2.41 -16.73
N GLY A 125 25.75 -3.52 -17.12
CA GLY A 125 27.17 -3.56 -17.48
C GLY A 125 27.62 -4.92 -17.97
N ALA A 126 28.66 -4.94 -18.81
CA ALA A 126 29.28 -6.17 -19.32
C ALA A 126 28.27 -7.18 -19.92
N GLY A 127 27.24 -6.70 -20.63
CA GLY A 127 26.22 -7.54 -21.24
C GLY A 127 25.26 -8.21 -20.25
N ARG A 128 25.29 -7.82 -18.97
CA ARG A 128 24.40 -8.31 -17.92
C ARG A 128 23.68 -7.15 -17.24
N VAL A 129 22.53 -7.46 -16.67
CA VAL A 129 21.71 -6.55 -15.88
C VAL A 129 21.57 -7.16 -14.50
N GLN A 130 21.94 -6.40 -13.47
CA GLN A 130 21.66 -6.75 -12.10
C GLN A 130 20.24 -6.30 -11.78
N VAL A 131 19.38 -7.26 -11.44
CA VAL A 131 18.00 -7.02 -11.02
C VAL A 131 17.80 -7.42 -9.57
N ASP A 132 16.88 -6.73 -8.92
CA ASP A 132 16.52 -6.96 -7.53
C ASP A 132 15.03 -7.30 -7.44
N TYR A 133 14.73 -8.53 -7.03
CA TYR A 133 13.37 -9.04 -6.83
C TYR A 133 12.86 -8.84 -5.39
N ASN A 134 13.59 -8.10 -4.55
CA ASN A 134 13.06 -7.67 -3.26
C ASN A 134 11.94 -6.65 -3.43
N HIS A 135 11.11 -6.50 -2.40
CA HIS A 135 10.20 -5.37 -2.31
C HIS A 135 11.00 -4.05 -2.44
N PRO A 136 10.50 -3.01 -3.16
CA PRO A 136 11.24 -1.76 -3.38
C PRO A 136 11.72 -1.07 -2.08
N LEU A 137 10.98 -1.27 -0.99
CA LEU A 137 11.25 -0.75 0.35
C LEU A 137 11.99 -1.73 1.29
N ALA A 138 12.36 -2.92 0.84
CA ALA A 138 13.09 -3.88 1.67
C ALA A 138 14.45 -3.34 2.12
N GLY A 139 14.79 -3.57 3.38
CA GLY A 139 16.04 -3.09 4.00
C GLY A 139 16.08 -1.59 4.31
N ARG A 140 14.99 -0.84 4.10
CA ARG A 140 14.90 0.59 4.46
C ARG A 140 14.19 0.77 5.80
N THR A 141 14.62 1.78 6.56
CA THR A 141 13.85 2.25 7.71
C THR A 141 12.81 3.25 7.22
N LEU A 142 11.56 3.07 7.63
CA LEU A 142 10.45 3.89 7.17
C LEU A 142 9.92 4.76 8.31
N ILE A 143 9.47 5.97 7.97
CA ILE A 143 8.78 6.87 8.88
C ILE A 143 7.34 7.01 8.40
N TYR A 144 6.39 6.62 9.24
CA TYR A 144 4.97 6.84 9.03
C TYR A 144 4.49 7.98 9.92
N ASP A 145 4.08 9.08 9.30
CA ASP A 145 3.26 10.10 9.94
C ASP A 145 1.79 9.68 9.77
N VAL A 146 1.19 9.05 10.78
CA VAL A 146 -0.14 8.42 10.69
C VAL A 146 -1.14 9.09 11.62
N SER A 147 -2.41 9.16 11.21
CA SER A 147 -3.54 9.54 12.06
C SER A 147 -4.76 8.68 11.72
N VAL A 148 -5.51 8.30 12.74
CA VAL A 148 -6.76 7.56 12.56
C VAL A 148 -7.89 8.56 12.56
N GLU A 149 -8.57 8.70 11.43
CA GLU A 149 -9.64 9.68 11.26
C GLU A 149 -10.94 9.20 11.89
N LYS A 150 -11.32 7.95 11.62
CA LYS A 150 -12.60 7.39 12.06
C LYS A 150 -12.47 5.90 12.32
N VAL A 151 -13.12 5.44 13.40
CA VAL A 151 -13.47 4.03 13.59
C VAL A 151 -14.90 3.87 13.05
N LEU A 152 -15.09 2.98 12.07
CA LEU A 152 -16.41 2.68 11.52
C LEU A 152 -17.16 1.80 12.52
N GLU A 153 -18.29 2.28 13.03
CA GLU A 153 -19.16 1.53 13.94
C GLU A 153 -20.37 0.96 13.21
N ASP A 154 -20.95 1.74 12.30
CA ASP A 154 -22.10 1.37 11.49
C ASP A 154 -21.80 0.18 10.57
N GLU A 155 -22.71 -0.80 10.58
CA GLU A 155 -22.52 -2.05 9.85
C GLU A 155 -22.57 -1.86 8.33
N ASN A 156 -23.45 -0.98 7.83
CA ASN A 156 -23.54 -0.69 6.42
C ASN A 156 -22.28 0.02 5.92
N GLU A 157 -21.76 1.00 6.68
CA GLU A 157 -20.48 1.64 6.37
C GLU A 157 -19.34 0.62 6.30
N LYS A 158 -19.28 -0.34 7.24
CA LYS A 158 -18.27 -1.41 7.22
C LYS A 158 -18.37 -2.25 5.95
N ILE A 159 -19.57 -2.73 5.62
CA ILE A 159 -19.83 -3.56 4.44
C ILE A 159 -19.44 -2.81 3.16
N LEU A 160 -19.90 -1.57 3.01
CA LEU A 160 -19.63 -0.75 1.83
C LEU A 160 -18.13 -0.46 1.65
N ASN A 161 -17.37 -0.23 2.72
CA ASN A 161 -15.93 -0.02 2.61
C ASN A 161 -15.17 -1.32 2.27
N VAL A 162 -15.64 -2.48 2.73
CA VAL A 162 -15.09 -3.79 2.31
C VAL A 162 -15.34 -4.03 0.82
N ILE A 163 -16.57 -3.77 0.34
CA ILE A 163 -16.92 -3.88 -1.08
C ILE A 163 -16.07 -2.93 -1.92
N SER A 164 -16.01 -1.65 -1.55
CA SER A 164 -15.24 -0.62 -2.25
C SER A 164 -13.75 -0.95 -2.32
N LYS A 165 -13.20 -1.59 -1.30
CA LYS A 165 -11.81 -2.06 -1.35
C LYS A 165 -11.61 -3.19 -2.35
N ARG A 166 -12.63 -4.03 -2.55
CA ARG A 166 -12.58 -5.18 -3.48
C ARG A 166 -12.85 -4.77 -4.92
N ILE A 167 -13.70 -3.76 -5.14
CA ILE A 167 -14.12 -3.23 -6.44
C ILE A 167 -13.92 -1.71 -6.43
N PRO A 168 -12.66 -1.24 -6.48
CA PRO A 168 -12.34 0.19 -6.35
C PRO A 168 -12.82 1.04 -7.53
N GLU A 169 -13.12 0.43 -8.68
CA GLU A 169 -13.57 1.11 -9.89
C GLU A 169 -15.02 1.62 -9.79
N VAL A 170 -15.80 1.07 -8.86
CA VAL A 170 -17.22 1.38 -8.68
C VAL A 170 -17.41 2.20 -7.40
N ASP A 171 -18.12 3.33 -7.53
CA ASP A 171 -18.48 4.15 -6.38
C ASP A 171 -19.31 3.34 -5.38
N LYS A 172 -18.87 3.30 -4.12
CA LYS A 172 -19.52 2.54 -3.05
C LYS A 172 -20.98 2.92 -2.82
N THR A 173 -21.39 4.15 -3.16
CA THR A 173 -22.77 4.62 -3.03
C THR A 173 -23.73 3.96 -4.03
N LYS A 174 -23.21 3.30 -5.08
CA LYS A 174 -24.02 2.55 -6.05
C LYS A 174 -24.39 1.14 -5.58
N PHE A 175 -23.77 0.64 -4.53
CA PHE A 175 -24.10 -0.66 -3.97
C PHE A 175 -25.29 -0.55 -3.01
N GLY A 176 -26.29 -1.39 -3.21
CA GLY A 176 -27.38 -1.57 -2.24
C GLY A 176 -26.94 -2.55 -1.14
N VAL A 177 -27.20 -2.22 0.11
CA VAL A 177 -26.93 -3.09 1.26
C VAL A 177 -28.20 -3.22 2.08
N ASN A 178 -28.72 -4.44 2.18
CA ASN A 178 -29.87 -4.75 3.01
C ASN A 178 -29.59 -5.99 3.86
N LYS A 179 -29.70 -5.83 5.18
CA LYS A 179 -29.49 -6.92 6.13
C LYS A 179 -30.82 -7.25 6.82
N SER A 180 -31.20 -8.52 6.75
CA SER A 180 -32.39 -9.05 7.41
C SER A 180 -31.99 -10.28 8.25
N GLY A 181 -31.84 -10.09 9.56
CA GLY A 181 -31.32 -11.12 10.45
C GLY A 181 -29.87 -11.49 10.11
N ASP A 182 -29.65 -12.76 9.79
CA ASP A 182 -28.33 -13.30 9.39
C ASP A 182 -28.11 -13.26 7.87
N GLU A 183 -29.12 -12.85 7.09
CA GLU A 183 -29.01 -12.71 5.64
C GLU A 183 -28.55 -11.30 5.26
N LEU A 184 -27.49 -11.23 4.45
CA LEU A 184 -26.99 -10.01 3.84
C LEU A 184 -27.21 -10.06 2.33
N MET A 185 -28.04 -9.15 1.83
CA MET A 185 -28.26 -8.93 0.40
C MET A 185 -27.46 -7.71 -0.05
N ILE A 186 -26.67 -7.90 -1.12
CA ILE A 186 -25.87 -6.85 -1.73
C ILE A 186 -26.32 -6.70 -3.17
N ASP A 187 -26.87 -5.54 -3.51
CA ASP A 187 -27.18 -5.19 -4.88
C ASP A 187 -25.91 -4.67 -5.55
N VAL A 188 -25.40 -5.45 -6.50
CA VAL A 188 -24.17 -5.16 -7.24
C VAL A 188 -24.55 -4.41 -8.52
N PRO A 189 -24.04 -3.19 -8.75
CA PRO A 189 -24.38 -2.40 -9.93
C PRO A 189 -23.73 -2.99 -11.18
N GLU A 190 -24.31 -2.71 -12.36
CA GLU A 190 -23.86 -3.29 -13.64
C GLU A 190 -22.39 -2.97 -13.95
N GLU A 191 -21.88 -1.82 -13.51
CA GLU A 191 -20.49 -1.39 -13.71
C GLU A 191 -19.44 -2.25 -12.99
N ALA A 192 -19.87 -3.16 -12.11
CA ALA A 192 -18.99 -4.10 -11.43
C ALA A 192 -18.69 -5.38 -12.22
N PHE A 193 -19.33 -5.58 -13.39
CA PHE A 193 -19.18 -6.74 -14.28
C PHE A 193 -18.44 -6.38 -15.56
#